data_AF-A0A3E4VWF6-F1
#
_entry.id   AF-A0A3E4VWF6-F1
#
_cell.length_a   1.000
_cell.length_b   1.000
_cell.length_c   1.000
_cell.angle_alpha   90.00
_cell.angle_beta   90.00
_cell.angle_gamma   90.00
#
_symmetry.space_group_name_H-M   'P 1'
#
loop_
_entity.id
_entity.type
_entity.pdbx_description
1 polymer ?
#
loop_
_entity_poly.entity_id
_entity_poly.type
_entity_poly.pdbx_seq_one_letter_code
_entity_poly.pdbx_strand_id
1 'polypeptide(L)'
;MQRLQNLKVQNNHTHIIDFKTSRPFLWQASMIGMIMLLLVSNAYQFKRNMVLSDNDLKYRFIRMHGRASGADLDTLEVIFTHNKDKKLIGNIRNVVEDFEYRTRVRAEKLERARLLQQEAEALR
;
A
#
# COMPACT_ATOMS: atom_id res chain seq x y z
N MET A 1 2.12 40.33 69.65
CA MET A 1 1.92 38.96 69.13
C MET A 1 2.11 38.94 67.59
N GLN A 2 3.29 39.29 67.06
CA GLN A 2 3.52 39.32 65.60
C GLN A 2 5.02 39.09 65.25
N ARG A 3 5.60 37.94 65.61
CA ARG A 3 7.00 37.62 65.23
C ARG A 3 7.23 36.17 64.81
N LEU A 4 6.25 35.52 64.18
CA LEU A 4 6.39 34.15 63.66
C LEU A 4 6.02 33.99 62.17
N GLN A 5 6.12 35.04 61.35
CA GLN A 5 5.80 34.96 59.91
C GLN A 5 7.01 34.84 58.97
N ASN A 6 8.23 34.62 59.48
CA ASN A 6 9.45 34.66 58.65
C ASN A 6 10.21 33.34 58.57
N LEU A 7 9.52 32.21 58.42
CA LEU A 7 10.12 30.99 57.88
C LEU A 7 9.57 30.76 56.49
N LYS A 8 10.05 31.56 55.53
CA LYS A 8 9.83 31.30 54.10
C LYS A 8 10.67 30.07 53.76
N VAL A 9 10.06 28.89 53.90
CA VAL A 9 10.62 27.60 53.46
C VAL A 9 10.81 27.69 51.95
N GLN A 10 12.03 28.05 51.54
CA GLN A 10 12.41 28.17 50.14
C GLN A 10 12.71 26.77 49.59
N ASN A 11 11.65 26.09 49.15
CA ASN A 11 11.74 24.81 48.46
C ASN A 11 12.19 25.02 47.02
N ASN A 12 13.50 25.21 46.82
CA ASN A 12 14.09 25.14 45.49
C ASN A 12 14.14 23.66 45.06
N HIS A 13 13.06 23.18 44.45
CA HIS A 13 13.02 21.86 43.83
C HIS A 13 13.73 21.91 42.46
N THR A 14 15.06 21.85 42.48
CA THR A 14 15.85 21.63 41.27
C THR A 14 15.65 20.20 40.79
N HIS A 15 14.82 20.01 39.77
CA HIS A 15 14.70 18.74 39.06
C HIS A 15 15.91 18.54 38.15
N ILE A 16 16.99 17.96 38.70
CA ILE A 16 18.11 17.48 37.90
C ILE A 16 17.69 16.10 37.37
N ILE A 17 17.41 16.02 36.07
CA ILE A 17 17.10 14.75 35.43
C ILE A 17 18.44 14.07 35.12
N ASP A 18 18.87 13.18 36.02
CA ASP A 18 20.05 12.34 35.81
C ASP A 18 19.77 11.27 34.75
N PHE A 19 20.14 11.56 33.50
CA PHE A 19 20.00 10.65 32.36
C PHE A 19 20.95 9.44 32.40
N LYS A 20 21.92 9.42 33.32
CA LYS A 20 23.07 8.51 33.23
C LYS A 20 22.83 7.10 33.80
N THR A 21 21.76 6.88 34.59
CA THR A 21 21.66 5.66 35.43
C THR A 21 20.25 5.06 35.52
N SER A 22 19.39 5.21 34.52
CA SER A 22 18.08 4.55 34.53
C SER A 22 18.02 3.41 33.52
N ARG A 23 18.10 2.18 34.03
CA ARG A 23 17.75 0.93 33.30
C ARG A 23 16.45 1.04 32.48
N PRO A 24 15.36 1.70 32.94
CA PRO A 24 14.16 1.87 32.12
C PRO A 24 14.34 2.80 30.92
N PHE A 25 15.25 3.79 30.98
CA PHE A 25 15.50 4.68 29.84
C PHE A 25 16.20 3.94 28.69
N LEU A 26 17.14 3.04 29.00
CA LEU A 26 17.74 2.17 27.98
C LEU A 26 16.70 1.26 27.33
N TRP A 27 15.76 0.72 28.11
CA TRP A 27 14.63 -0.07 27.60
C TRP A 27 13.69 0.75 26.71
N GLN A 28 13.36 1.98 27.13
CA GLN A 28 12.53 2.88 26.33
C GLN A 28 13.22 3.29 25.03
N ALA A 29 14.51 3.64 25.07
CA ALA A 29 15.29 3.97 23.88
C ALA A 29 15.38 2.77 22.92
N SER A 30 15.57 1.55 23.45
CA SER A 30 15.55 0.31 22.66
C SER A 30 14.19 0.07 22.00
N MET A 31 13.09 0.24 22.75
CA MET A 31 11.74 0.07 22.23
C MET A 31 11.40 1.09 21.14
N ILE A 32 11.78 2.36 21.33
CA ILE A 32 11.64 3.41 20.32
C ILE A 32 12.48 3.07 19.08
N GLY A 33 13.71 2.58 19.27
CA GLY A 33 14.57 2.12 18.18
C GLY A 33 13.94 0.99 17.36
N MET A 34 13.36 -0.01 18.02
CA MET A 34 12.63 -1.10 17.35
C MET A 34 11.42 -0.60 16.58
N ILE A 35 10.63 0.30 17.17
CA ILE A 35 9.46 0.90 16.50
C ILE A 35 9.91 1.70 15.26
N MET A 36 10.97 2.49 15.36
CA MET A 36 11.53 3.24 14.23
C MET A 36 11.97 2.31 13.10
N LEU A 37 12.68 1.21 13.41
CA LEU A 37 13.09 0.21 12.42
C LEU A 37 11.88 -0.46 11.74
N LEU A 38 10.84 -0.77 12.50
CA LEU A 38 9.58 -1.31 11.95
C LEU A 38 8.90 -0.33 11.02
N LEU A 39 8.83 0.96 11.38
CA LEU A 39 8.23 2.00 10.55
C LEU A 39 9.00 2.18 9.23
N VAL A 40 10.33 2.25 9.29
CA VAL A 40 11.17 2.35 8.08
C VAL A 40 11.00 1.13 7.19
N SER A 41 10.98 -0.07 7.78
CA SER A 41 10.79 -1.32 7.05
C SER A 41 9.40 -1.39 6.40
N ASN A 42 8.35 -0.96 7.13
CA ASN A 42 6.99 -0.91 6.61
C ASN A 42 6.87 0.09 5.46
N ALA A 43 7.45 1.29 5.59
CA ALA A 43 7.47 2.29 4.52
C ALA A 43 8.22 1.77 3.27
N TYR A 44 9.35 1.09 3.45
CA TYR A 44 10.08 0.46 2.36
C TYR A 44 9.26 -0.63 1.67
N GLN A 45 8.61 -1.51 2.45
CA GLN A 45 7.70 -2.53 1.93
C GLN A 45 6.56 -1.90 1.16
N PHE A 46 5.94 -0.84 1.69
CA PHE A 46 4.85 -0.13 1.02
C PHE A 46 5.29 0.45 -0.32
N LYS A 47 6.48 1.07 -0.38
CA LYS A 47 7.06 1.57 -1.63
C LYS A 47 7.28 0.44 -2.64
N ARG A 48 7.83 -0.71 -2.22
CA ARG A 48 7.99 -1.87 -3.10
C ARG A 48 6.65 -2.43 -3.56
N ASN A 49 5.67 -2.50 -2.67
CA ASN A 49 4.34 -3.01 -2.97
C ASN A 49 3.61 -2.11 -3.98
N MET A 50 3.78 -0.80 -3.88
CA MET A 50 3.29 0.15 -4.88
C MET A 50 3.91 -0.11 -6.25
N VAL A 51 5.23 -0.25 -6.33
CA VAL A 51 5.92 -0.56 -7.60
C VAL A 51 5.46 -1.89 -8.18
N LEU A 52 5.25 -2.90 -7.34
CA LEU A 52 4.75 -4.21 -7.77
C LEU A 52 3.31 -4.11 -8.31
N SER A 53 2.43 -3.36 -7.63
CA SER A 53 1.06 -3.13 -8.10
C SER A 53 1.03 -2.32 -9.40
N ASP A 54 1.94 -1.36 -9.58
CA ASP A 54 2.05 -0.61 -10.83
C ASP A 54 2.47 -1.53 -11.98
N ASN A 55 3.43 -2.43 -11.73
CA ASN A 55 3.89 -3.40 -12.72
C ASN A 55 2.83 -4.44 -13.08
N ASP A 56 2.07 -4.93 -12.09
CA ASP A 56 0.93 -5.83 -12.33
C ASP A 56 -0.12 -5.16 -13.24
N LEU A 57 -0.47 -3.91 -12.94
CA LEU A 57 -1.44 -3.16 -13.74
C LEU A 57 -0.94 -2.92 -15.18
N LYS A 58 0.34 -2.58 -15.36
CA LYS A 58 0.96 -2.48 -16.70
C LYS A 58 0.81 -3.79 -17.47
N TYR A 59 1.13 -4.91 -16.83
CA TYR A 59 1.09 -6.22 -17.46
C TYR A 59 -0.35 -6.62 -17.87
N ARG A 60 -1.32 -6.43 -16.98
CA ARG A 60 -2.75 -6.70 -17.27
C ARG A 60 -3.27 -5.81 -18.40
N PHE A 61 -2.87 -4.55 -18.44
CA PHE A 61 -3.23 -3.63 -19.51
C PHE A 61 -2.67 -4.07 -20.88
N ILE A 62 -1.39 -4.46 -20.94
CA ILE A 62 -0.77 -4.99 -22.17
C ILE A 62 -1.50 -6.27 -22.64
N ARG A 63 -1.84 -7.16 -21.69
CA ARG A 63 -2.59 -8.39 -21.98
C ARG A 63 -3.97 -8.10 -22.53
N MET A 64 -4.67 -7.09 -22.01
CA MET A 64 -5.98 -6.64 -22.51
C MET A 64 -5.92 -6.19 -23.97
N HIS A 65 -4.89 -5.42 -24.35
CA HIS A 65 -4.77 -4.88 -25.71
C HIS A 65 -4.46 -5.94 -26.78
N GLY A 66 -3.94 -7.13 -26.42
CA GLY A 66 -3.77 -8.29 -27.31
C GLY A 66 -2.71 -8.16 -28.41
N ARG A 67 -2.44 -6.93 -28.88
CA ARG A 67 -1.29 -6.46 -29.66
C ARG A 67 -1.00 -5.05 -29.16
N ALA A 68 0.14 -4.85 -28.51
CA ALA A 68 0.54 -3.50 -28.14
C ALA A 68 0.85 -2.72 -29.43
N SER A 69 -0.08 -1.87 -29.88
CA SER A 69 0.26 -0.83 -30.83
C SER A 69 1.33 0.03 -30.17
N GLY A 70 2.45 0.30 -30.85
CA GLY A 70 3.58 1.02 -30.23
C GLY A 70 3.17 2.35 -29.58
N ALA A 71 2.13 3.00 -30.13
CA ALA A 71 1.57 4.24 -29.59
C ALA A 71 0.85 4.08 -28.24
N ASP A 72 0.13 2.97 -28.02
CA ASP A 72 -0.56 2.69 -26.75
C ASP A 72 0.47 2.37 -25.65
N LEU A 73 1.55 1.68 -26.02
CA LEU A 73 2.65 1.35 -25.10
C LEU A 73 3.46 2.59 -24.71
N ASP A 74 3.75 3.46 -25.67
CA ASP A 74 4.46 4.74 -25.45
C ASP A 74 3.64 5.66 -24.53
N THR A 75 2.33 5.76 -24.77
CA THR A 75 1.42 6.52 -23.90
C THR A 75 1.41 5.94 -22.47
N LEU A 76 1.38 4.62 -22.33
CA LEU A 76 1.43 3.95 -21.03
C LEU A 76 2.78 4.18 -20.31
N GLU A 77 3.88 4.16 -21.05
CA GLU A 77 5.21 4.45 -20.51
C GLU A 77 5.30 5.89 -19.99
N VAL A 78 4.77 6.87 -20.72
CA VAL A 78 4.72 8.28 -20.29
C VAL A 78 3.88 8.45 -19.03
N ILE A 79 2.70 7.81 -18.94
CA ILE A 79 1.82 7.92 -17.76
C ILE A 79 2.50 7.32 -16.52
N PHE A 80 3.08 6.13 -16.62
CA PHE A 80 3.68 5.47 -15.46
C PHE A 80 5.07 6.00 -15.08
N THR A 81 5.82 6.57 -16.04
CA THR A 81 7.18 7.08 -15.80
C THR A 81 7.17 8.56 -15.41
N HIS A 82 6.39 9.39 -16.11
CA HIS A 82 6.40 10.84 -15.95
C HIS A 82 5.29 11.35 -15.04
N ASN A 83 4.08 10.81 -15.16
CA ASN A 83 2.88 11.42 -14.59
C ASN A 83 2.10 10.42 -13.73
N LYS A 84 2.70 10.01 -12.59
CA LYS A 84 2.13 9.10 -11.57
C LYS A 84 0.88 9.68 -10.87
N ASP A 85 -0.05 10.20 -11.65
CA ASP A 85 -1.33 10.69 -11.20
C ASP A 85 -2.18 9.49 -10.83
N LYS A 86 -2.49 9.41 -9.53
CA LYS A 86 -3.29 8.34 -8.95
C LYS A 86 -4.67 8.24 -9.61
N LYS A 87 -5.21 9.35 -10.14
CA LYS A 87 -6.50 9.35 -10.84
C LYS A 87 -6.42 8.62 -12.19
N LEU A 88 -5.38 8.86 -12.97
CA LEU A 88 -5.17 8.19 -14.25
C LEU A 88 -4.93 6.69 -14.07
N ILE A 89 -4.09 6.31 -13.08
CA ILE A 89 -3.85 4.91 -12.72
C ILE A 89 -5.15 4.22 -12.30
N GLY A 90 -6.01 4.92 -11.54
CA GLY A 90 -7.33 4.43 -11.16
C GLY A 90 -8.25 4.19 -12.36
N ASN A 91 -8.28 5.12 -13.33
CA ASN A 91 -9.06 4.94 -14.55
C ASN A 91 -8.57 3.76 -15.39
N ILE A 92 -7.26 3.60 -15.57
CA ILE A 92 -6.67 2.46 -16.29
C ILE A 92 -7.07 1.15 -15.60
N ARG A 93 -7.00 1.10 -14.27
CA ARG A 93 -7.44 -0.07 -13.50
C ARG A 93 -8.90 -0.43 -13.76
N ASN A 94 -9.81 0.54 -13.72
CA ASN A 94 -11.22 0.29 -13.99
C ASN A 94 -11.47 -0.24 -15.41
N VAL A 95 -10.76 0.30 -16.41
CA VAL A 95 -10.86 -0.15 -17.81
C VAL A 95 -10.38 -1.60 -17.96
N VAL A 96 -9.25 -1.94 -17.32
CA VAL A 96 -8.70 -3.30 -17.32
C VAL A 96 -9.65 -4.28 -16.61
N GLU A 97 -10.17 -3.91 -15.45
CA GLU A 97 -11.10 -4.74 -14.68
C GLU A 97 -12.41 -4.99 -15.43
N ASP A 98 -12.98 -3.99 -16.09
CA ASP A 98 -14.19 -4.15 -16.92
C ASP A 98 -13.95 -5.09 -18.11
N PHE A 99 -12.78 -4.99 -18.75
CA PHE A 99 -12.42 -5.90 -19.83
C PHE A 99 -12.25 -7.35 -19.35
N GLU A 100 -11.54 -7.56 -18.25
CA GLU A 100 -11.35 -8.88 -17.65
C GLU A 100 -12.69 -9.50 -17.24
N TYR A 101 -13.58 -8.69 -16.64
CA TYR A 101 -14.93 -9.12 -16.28
C TYR A 101 -15.73 -9.57 -17.51
N ARG A 102 -15.78 -8.75 -18.57
CA ARG A 102 -16.49 -9.10 -19.82
C ARG A 102 -15.90 -10.33 -20.50
N THR A 103 -14.57 -10.47 -20.48
CA THR A 103 -13.88 -11.63 -21.05
C THR A 103 -14.24 -12.90 -20.29
N ARG A 104 -14.25 -12.84 -18.95
CA ARG A 104 -14.66 -13.96 -18.10
C ARG A 104 -16.11 -14.36 -18.34
N VAL A 105 -17.03 -13.40 -18.36
CA VAL A 105 -18.47 -13.69 -18.60
C VAL A 105 -18.68 -14.32 -19.97
N ARG A 106 -17.95 -13.89 -21.01
CA ARG A 106 -18.01 -14.52 -22.34
C ARG A 106 -17.47 -15.95 -22.32
N ALA A 107 -16.36 -16.18 -21.63
CA ALA A 107 -15.78 -17.51 -21.49
C ALA A 107 -16.72 -18.47 -20.76
N GLU A 108 -17.33 -18.03 -19.66
CA GLU A 108 -18.30 -18.84 -18.89
C GLU A 108 -19.56 -19.17 -19.72
N LYS A 109 -20.06 -18.21 -20.51
CA LYS A 109 -21.18 -18.46 -21.43
C LYS A 109 -20.83 -19.48 -22.51
N LEU A 110 -19.62 -19.37 -23.07
CA LEU A 110 -19.13 -20.30 -24.08
C LEU A 110 -18.92 -21.71 -23.52
N GLU A 111 -18.38 -21.82 -22.31
CA GLU A 111 -18.20 -23.10 -21.61
C GLU A 111 -19.54 -23.76 -21.32
N ARG A 112 -20.53 -23.01 -20.82
CA ARG A 112 -21.90 -23.53 -20.64
C ARG A 112 -22.52 -23.99 -21.96
N ALA A 113 -22.33 -23.26 -23.05
CA ALA A 113 -22.82 -23.67 -24.36
C ALA A 113 -22.16 -24.98 -24.84
N ARG A 114 -20.86 -25.17 -24.58
CA ARG A 114 -20.15 -26.44 -24.89
C ARG A 114 -20.67 -27.60 -24.06
N LEU A 115 -20.89 -27.41 -22.76
CA LEU A 115 -21.45 -28.45 -21.90
C LEU A 115 -22.85 -28.90 -22.36
N LEU A 116 -23.72 -27.94 -22.68
CA LEU A 116 -25.06 -28.24 -23.21
C LEU A 116 -25.00 -28.98 -24.56
N GLN A 117 -24.03 -28.63 -25.42
CA GLN A 117 -23.82 -29.32 -26.69
C GLN A 117 -23.34 -30.77 -26.48
N GLN A 118 -22.44 -31.01 -25.53
CA GLN A 118 -21.98 -32.35 -25.17
C GLN A 118 -23.11 -33.21 -24.58
N GLU A 119 -23.96 -32.65 -23.72
CA GLU A 119 -25.16 -33.36 -23.21
C GLU A 119 -26.13 -33.71 -24.34
N ALA A 120 -26.35 -32.80 -25.29
CA ALA A 120 -27.22 -33.05 -26.44
C ALA A 120 -26.65 -34.09 -27.42
N GLU A 121 -25.33 -34.19 -27.54
CA GLU A 121 -24.65 -35.24 -28.32
C GLU A 121 -24.66 -36.59 -27.60
N ALA A 122 -24.57 -36.63 -26.27
CA ALA A 122 -24.63 -37.87 -25.49
C ALA A 122 -26.05 -38.48 -25.38
N LEU A 123 -27.09 -37.67 -25.59
CA LEU A 123 -28.50 -38.10 -25.60
C LEU A 123 -29.01 -38.49 -27.01
N ARG A 124 -28.17 -38.37 -28.04
CA ARG A 124 -28.45 -38.83 -29.42
C ARG A 124 -27.90 -40.23 -29.66
#